data_AF-A0A438BRT0-F1
#
_entry.id   AF-A0A438BRT0-F1
#
_cell.length_a   1.000
_cell.length_b   1.000
_cell.length_c   1.000
_cell.angle_alpha   90.00
_cell.angle_beta   90.00
_cell.angle_gamma   90.00
#
_symmetry.space_group_name_H-M   'P 1'
#
loop_
_entity.id
_entity.type
_entity.pdbx_description
1 polymer ?
#
loop_
_entity_poly.entity_id
_entity_poly.type
_entity_poly.pdbx_seq_one_letter_code
_entity_poly.pdbx_strand_id
1 'polypeptide(L)'
;MEPHQEGASIRRPPFLTDENYSHWKVRIQYFLKSKVKKVWNAVEFSWSPPKVLDREGRPTNVIKPKLEWDRRENEASENNARAMYSIFNAFSTDEFRRIATCTSAKEAWDILQVTHEGTNVMKVSKHQMLTSSFNLGEPISKSKVVRKILRYLPKRFRAKVTTLKSLRMWIP
;
A
#
# COMPACT_ATOMS: atom_id res chain seq x y z
N MET A 1 12.98 -25.05 -9.49
CA MET A 1 14.05 -24.04 -9.38
C MET A 1 13.81 -23.34 -8.06
N GLU A 2 14.63 -23.62 -7.06
CA GLU A 2 14.57 -22.98 -5.73
C GLU A 2 14.75 -21.47 -5.89
N PRO A 3 13.90 -20.62 -5.29
CA PRO A 3 14.10 -19.18 -5.34
C PRO A 3 15.32 -18.83 -4.51
N HIS A 4 16.33 -18.27 -5.17
CA HIS A 4 17.55 -17.77 -4.56
C HIS A 4 17.22 -16.93 -3.32
N GLN A 5 17.76 -17.28 -2.15
CA GLN A 5 17.70 -16.40 -0.98
C GLN A 5 18.46 -15.11 -1.32
N GLU A 6 17.74 -14.07 -1.76
CA GLU A 6 18.32 -12.75 -1.97
C GLU A 6 18.82 -12.18 -0.63
N GLY A 7 20.13 -12.27 -0.43
CA GLY A 7 20.86 -11.51 0.58
C GLY A 7 20.56 -10.01 0.51
N ALA A 8 20.79 -9.30 1.62
CA ALA A 8 20.44 -7.90 1.80
C ALA A 8 21.23 -6.96 0.85
N SER A 9 20.77 -6.82 -0.40
CA SER A 9 21.32 -5.84 -1.33
C SER A 9 21.09 -4.43 -0.83
N ILE A 10 22.17 -3.66 -0.65
CA ILE A 10 22.10 -2.21 -0.41
C ILE A 10 21.86 -1.42 -1.70
N ARG A 11 21.96 -2.07 -2.86
CA ARG A 11 21.87 -1.42 -4.18
C ARG A 11 20.45 -1.53 -4.75
N ARG A 12 19.82 -2.70 -4.67
CA ARG A 12 18.50 -2.99 -5.22
C ARG A 12 17.45 -3.11 -4.11
N PRO A 13 16.22 -2.61 -4.34
CA PRO A 13 15.13 -2.81 -3.39
C PRO A 13 14.81 -4.31 -3.26
N PRO A 14 14.34 -4.78 -2.09
CA PRO A 14 13.89 -6.15 -1.93
C PRO A 14 12.71 -6.44 -2.87
N PHE A 15 12.69 -7.61 -3.48
CA PHE A 15 11.59 -8.04 -4.33
C PHE A 15 10.37 -8.49 -3.51
N LEU A 16 9.19 -8.00 -3.86
CA LEU A 16 7.92 -8.40 -3.25
C LEU A 16 7.35 -9.61 -3.96
N THR A 17 6.94 -10.60 -3.16
CA THR A 17 6.10 -11.72 -3.58
C THR A 17 4.84 -11.77 -2.72
N ASP A 18 3.83 -12.52 -3.16
CA ASP A 18 2.58 -12.68 -2.41
C ASP A 18 2.80 -13.27 -1.00
N GLU A 19 3.88 -14.04 -0.82
CA GLU A 19 4.17 -14.76 0.42
C GLU A 19 5.07 -13.97 1.38
N ASN A 20 5.83 -12.98 0.89
CA ASN A 20 6.90 -12.34 1.67
C ASN A 20 6.55 -10.93 2.18
N TYR A 21 5.33 -10.44 1.97
CA TYR A 21 4.95 -9.03 2.20
C TYR A 21 5.38 -8.48 3.58
N SER A 22 5.15 -9.21 4.67
CA SER A 22 5.52 -8.74 6.03
C SER A 22 7.02 -8.48 6.17
N HIS A 23 7.86 -9.37 5.63
CA HIS A 23 9.31 -9.21 5.62
C HIS A 23 9.75 -8.13 4.64
N TRP A 24 9.15 -8.14 3.45
CA TRP A 24 9.41 -7.15 2.40
C TRP A 24 9.16 -5.73 2.91
N LYS A 25 8.02 -5.49 3.58
CA LYS A 25 7.61 -4.19 4.11
C LYS A 25 8.66 -3.58 5.04
N VAL A 26 9.22 -4.38 5.94
CA VAL A 26 10.29 -3.94 6.83
C VAL A 26 11.56 -3.64 6.04
N ARG A 27 11.96 -4.53 5.13
CA ARG A 27 13.19 -4.36 4.33
C ARG A 27 13.14 -3.13 3.43
N ILE A 28 12.02 -2.87 2.75
CA ILE A 28 11.88 -1.70 1.86
C ILE A 28 11.87 -0.39 2.67
N GLN A 29 11.29 -0.39 3.89
CA GLN A 29 11.37 0.75 4.80
C GLN A 29 12.82 1.11 5.14
N TYR A 30 13.62 0.13 5.56
CA TYR A 30 15.04 0.35 5.88
C TYR A 30 15.86 0.70 4.64
N PHE A 31 15.56 0.11 3.48
CA PHE A 31 16.19 0.44 2.21
C PHE A 31 15.95 1.92 1.84
N LEU A 32 14.73 2.41 1.93
CA LEU A 32 14.42 3.82 1.64
C LEU A 32 15.07 4.77 2.65
N LYS A 33 15.08 4.40 3.93
CA LYS A 33 15.75 5.18 4.99
C LYS A 33 17.27 5.25 4.80
N SER A 34 17.90 4.23 4.20
CA SER A 34 19.35 4.18 4.01
C SER A 34 19.86 4.94 2.79
N LYS A 35 19.05 5.17 1.75
CA LYS A 35 19.46 5.91 0.55
C LYS A 35 19.71 7.39 0.83
N VAL A 36 18.74 8.08 1.45
CA VAL A 36 18.82 9.46 1.96
C VAL A 36 17.74 9.59 3.05
N LYS A 37 18.07 10.21 4.19
CA LYS A 37 17.19 10.31 5.38
C LYS A 37 15.76 10.79 5.09
N LYS A 38 15.56 11.55 4.00
CA LYS A 38 14.29 12.16 3.60
C LYS A 38 13.47 11.37 2.56
N VAL A 39 13.98 10.29 1.97
CA VAL A 39 13.23 9.52 0.95
C VAL A 39 12.03 8.82 1.59
N TRP A 40 12.21 8.22 2.77
CA TRP A 40 11.10 7.64 3.53
C TRP A 40 10.03 8.67 3.92
N ASN A 41 10.41 9.93 4.18
CA ASN A 41 9.45 10.98 4.52
C ASN A 41 8.42 11.22 3.41
N ALA A 42 8.78 11.03 2.13
CA ALA A 42 7.83 11.15 1.03
C ALA A 42 6.77 10.02 1.04
N VAL A 43 7.13 8.85 1.58
CA VAL A 43 6.19 7.74 1.79
C VAL A 43 5.37 7.95 3.06
N GLU A 44 5.89 8.64 4.07
CA GLU A 44 5.21 8.83 5.36
C GLU A 44 4.25 10.02 5.35
N PHE A 45 4.71 11.18 4.88
CA PHE A 45 3.98 12.46 4.93
C PHE A 45 3.32 12.84 3.60
N SER A 46 3.47 12.00 2.57
CA SER A 46 3.11 12.32 1.20
C SER A 46 3.93 13.48 0.62
N TRP A 47 3.85 13.62 -0.70
CA TRP A 47 4.34 14.78 -1.42
C TRP A 47 3.21 15.31 -2.30
N SER A 48 3.14 16.64 -2.41
CA SER A 48 2.27 17.30 -3.37
C SER A 48 3.05 18.44 -4.04
N PRO A 49 2.70 18.81 -5.28
CA PRO A 49 3.35 19.94 -5.94
C PRO A 49 3.19 21.22 -5.10
N PRO A 50 4.26 22.03 -4.97
CA PRO A 50 4.17 23.31 -4.29
C PRO A 50 3.13 24.23 -4.92
N LYS A 51 2.53 25.08 -4.09
CA LYS A 51 1.47 26.02 -4.47
C LYS A 51 1.98 27.45 -4.32
N VAL A 52 1.51 28.34 -5.18
CA VAL A 52 1.78 29.78 -5.06
C VAL A 52 1.19 30.27 -3.73
N LEU A 53 1.91 31.15 -3.04
CA LEU A 53 1.45 31.76 -1.78
C LEU A 53 0.69 33.06 -2.08
N ASP A 54 -0.34 33.35 -1.28
CA ASP A 54 -0.99 34.65 -1.28
C ASP A 54 -0.13 35.72 -0.57
N ARG A 55 -0.64 36.95 -0.49
CA ARG A 55 0.07 38.07 0.15
C ARG A 55 0.31 37.84 1.65
N GLU A 56 -0.49 36.98 2.29
CA GLU A 56 -0.39 36.60 3.69
C GLU A 56 0.47 35.34 3.90
N GLY A 57 1.09 34.80 2.84
CA GLY A 57 1.95 33.63 2.89
C GLY A 57 1.21 32.28 2.94
N ARG A 58 -0.09 32.25 2.61
CA ARG A 58 -0.91 31.03 2.64
C ARG A 58 -0.95 30.33 1.28
N PRO A 59 -0.95 28.99 1.22
CA PRO A 59 -1.03 28.26 -0.04
C PRO A 59 -2.35 28.49 -0.79
N THR A 60 -2.26 28.88 -2.06
CA THR A 60 -3.41 28.99 -2.98
C THR A 60 -3.77 27.64 -3.62
N ASN A 61 -4.73 27.64 -4.55
CA ASN A 61 -5.02 26.46 -5.39
C ASN A 61 -4.20 26.41 -6.68
N VAL A 62 -3.33 27.41 -6.92
CA VAL A 62 -2.49 27.48 -8.11
C VAL A 62 -1.19 26.73 -7.84
N ILE A 63 -0.86 25.77 -8.71
CA ILE A 63 0.42 25.07 -8.65
C ILE A 63 1.53 26.03 -9.05
N LYS A 64 2.58 26.09 -8.22
CA LYS A 64 3.75 26.93 -8.45
C LYS A 64 4.53 26.41 -9.67
N PRO A 65 4.87 27.26 -10.66
CA PRO A 65 5.68 26.87 -11.80
C PRO A 65 7.02 26.27 -11.36
N LYS A 66 7.47 25.20 -12.03
CA LYS A 66 8.69 24.46 -11.67
C LYS A 66 9.95 25.34 -11.59
N LEU A 67 10.04 26.36 -12.42
CA LEU A 67 11.17 27.30 -12.45
C LEU A 67 11.29 28.15 -11.18
N GLU A 68 10.18 28.35 -10.46
CA GLU A 68 10.14 29.16 -9.23
C GLU A 68 10.41 28.32 -7.98
N TRP A 69 10.59 27.01 -8.12
CA TRP A 69 10.75 26.13 -6.97
C TRP A 69 12.07 26.40 -6.26
N ASP A 70 12.01 26.49 -4.93
CA ASP A 70 13.19 26.60 -4.11
C ASP A 70 13.93 25.26 -4.00
N ARG A 71 15.10 25.26 -3.34
CA ARG A 71 15.90 24.05 -3.15
C ARG A 71 15.15 22.97 -2.38
N ARG A 72 14.36 23.32 -1.36
CA ARG A 72 13.64 22.36 -0.51
C ARG A 72 12.47 21.73 -1.27
N GLU A 73 11.75 22.52 -2.05
CA GLU A 73 10.66 22.07 -2.93
C GLU A 73 11.18 21.09 -4.00
N ASN A 74 12.32 21.41 -4.61
CA ASN A 74 13.00 20.52 -5.55
C ASN A 74 13.45 19.22 -4.88
N GLU A 75 14.14 19.30 -3.73
CA GLU A 75 14.55 18.13 -2.96
C GLU A 75 13.36 17.23 -2.58
N ALA A 76 12.23 17.81 -2.16
CA ALA A 76 11.05 17.04 -1.77
C ALA A 76 10.47 16.26 -2.96
N SER A 77 10.40 16.88 -4.14
CA SER A 77 9.94 16.24 -5.37
C SER A 77 10.88 15.12 -5.83
N GLU A 78 12.19 15.34 -5.79
CA GLU A 78 13.17 14.30 -6.09
C GLU A 78 13.09 13.12 -5.12
N ASN A 79 12.88 13.39 -3.82
CA ASN A 79 12.72 12.35 -2.82
C ASN A 79 11.47 11.50 -3.07
N ASN A 80 10.35 12.13 -3.46
CA ASN A 80 9.16 11.41 -3.90
C ASN A 80 9.45 10.56 -5.14
N ALA A 81 10.12 11.10 -6.16
CA ALA A 81 10.50 10.35 -7.36
C ALA A 81 11.41 9.15 -7.05
N ARG A 82 12.42 9.31 -6.19
CA ARG A 82 13.30 8.22 -5.74
C ARG A 82 12.54 7.15 -4.95
N ALA A 83 11.61 7.56 -4.10
CA ALA A 83 10.75 6.64 -3.36
C ALA A 83 9.86 5.84 -4.31
N MET A 84 9.17 6.50 -5.26
CA MET A 84 8.36 5.83 -6.28
C MET A 84 9.19 4.87 -7.12
N TYR A 85 10.35 5.31 -7.61
CA TYR A 85 11.24 4.45 -8.39
C TYR A 85 11.66 3.20 -7.62
N SER A 86 12.03 3.35 -6.35
CA SER A 86 12.42 2.22 -5.49
C SER A 86 11.26 1.28 -5.23
N ILE A 87 10.05 1.82 -5.02
CA ILE A 87 8.81 1.06 -4.87
C ILE A 87 8.51 0.31 -6.17
N PHE A 88 8.48 0.98 -7.33
CA PHE A 88 8.17 0.36 -8.62
C PHE A 88 9.15 -0.75 -9.04
N ASN A 89 10.44 -0.60 -8.72
CA ASN A 89 11.44 -1.62 -8.99
C ASN A 89 11.44 -2.78 -7.97
N ALA A 90 10.61 -2.71 -6.93
CA ALA A 90 10.47 -3.79 -5.95
C ALA A 90 9.46 -4.87 -6.38
N PHE A 91 8.85 -4.76 -7.56
CA PHE A 91 7.66 -5.53 -7.94
C PHE A 91 7.77 -6.30 -9.25
N SER A 92 6.93 -7.33 -9.38
CA SER A 92 6.60 -7.93 -10.68
C SER A 92 5.75 -6.97 -11.53
N THR A 93 5.69 -7.23 -12.84
CA THR A 93 4.91 -6.43 -13.80
C THR A 93 3.41 -6.36 -13.45
N ASP A 94 2.86 -7.38 -12.79
CA ASP A 94 1.43 -7.42 -12.43
C ASP A 94 1.08 -6.53 -11.24
N GLU A 95 1.96 -6.44 -10.24
CA GLU A 95 1.79 -5.48 -9.14
C GLU A 95 2.01 -4.03 -9.62
N PHE A 96 2.92 -3.82 -10.58
CA PHE A 96 3.14 -2.50 -11.17
C PHE A 96 1.86 -1.90 -11.77
N ARG A 97 1.06 -2.70 -12.50
CA ARG A 97 -0.21 -2.25 -13.10
C ARG A 97 -1.19 -1.65 -12.09
N ARG A 98 -1.13 -2.06 -10.81
CA ARG A 98 -2.05 -1.60 -9.77
C ARG A 98 -1.70 -0.22 -9.22
N ILE A 99 -0.44 0.16 -9.31
CA ILE A 99 0.09 1.44 -8.80
C ILE A 99 0.63 2.34 -9.92
N ALA A 100 0.49 1.93 -11.18
CA ALA A 100 1.01 2.65 -12.35
C ALA A 100 0.41 4.06 -12.51
N THR A 101 -0.80 4.29 -11.99
CA THR A 101 -1.46 5.60 -12.02
C THR A 101 -1.13 6.47 -10.80
N CYS A 102 -0.39 5.96 -9.82
CA CYS A 102 -0.06 6.70 -8.61
C CYS A 102 0.86 7.87 -8.93
N THR A 103 0.59 9.01 -8.31
CA THR A 103 1.37 10.24 -8.50
C THR A 103 2.29 10.54 -7.31
N SER A 104 2.11 9.81 -6.21
CA SER A 104 2.94 9.92 -5.01
C SER A 104 3.35 8.55 -4.49
N ALA A 105 4.51 8.52 -3.83
CA ALA A 105 5.01 7.31 -3.19
C ALA A 105 4.11 6.85 -2.03
N LYS A 106 3.46 7.79 -1.32
CA LYS A 106 2.47 7.52 -0.28
C LYS A 106 1.27 6.76 -0.83
N GLU A 107 0.72 7.22 -1.95
CA GLU A 107 -0.45 6.59 -2.59
C GLU A 107 -0.13 5.15 -3.01
N ALA A 108 1.01 4.93 -3.67
CA ALA A 108 1.46 3.60 -4.04
C ALA A 108 1.64 2.70 -2.81
N TRP A 109 2.26 3.22 -1.75
CA TRP A 109 2.47 2.53 -0.49
C TRP A 109 1.15 2.12 0.19
N ASP A 110 0.18 3.03 0.26
CA ASP A 110 -1.12 2.76 0.89
C ASP A 110 -1.92 1.70 0.13
N ILE A 111 -1.87 1.71 -1.20
CA ILE A 111 -2.49 0.67 -2.02
C ILE A 111 -1.87 -0.69 -1.72
N LEU A 112 -0.55 -0.79 -1.60
CA LEU A 112 0.15 -2.03 -1.27
C LEU A 112 -0.23 -2.52 0.13
N GLN A 113 -0.27 -1.63 1.13
CA GLN A 113 -0.71 -1.98 2.48
C GLN A 113 -2.14 -2.54 2.48
N VAL A 114 -3.07 -1.86 1.82
CA VAL A 114 -4.47 -2.31 1.75
C VAL A 114 -4.59 -3.63 0.98
N THR A 115 -3.74 -3.86 -0.02
CA THR A 115 -3.79 -5.06 -0.87
C THR A 115 -3.31 -6.29 -0.11
N HIS A 116 -2.17 -6.22 0.58
CA HIS A 116 -1.60 -7.38 1.25
C HIS A 116 -2.06 -7.55 2.70
N GLU A 117 -2.32 -6.46 3.43
CA GLU A 117 -2.75 -6.55 4.83
C GLU A 117 -4.28 -6.50 5.01
N GLY A 118 -5.00 -6.10 3.97
CA GLY A 118 -6.43 -5.76 4.05
C GLY A 118 -6.68 -4.42 4.75
N THR A 119 -7.93 -3.96 4.75
CA THR A 119 -8.31 -2.75 5.48
C THR A 119 -8.30 -2.99 6.99
N ASN A 120 -8.21 -1.92 7.80
CA ASN A 120 -8.36 -2.02 9.27
C ASN A 120 -9.63 -2.76 9.68
N VAL A 121 -10.70 -2.63 8.90
CA VAL A 121 -11.97 -3.35 9.11
C VAL A 121 -11.81 -4.87 8.90
N MET A 122 -11.04 -5.30 7.90
CA MET A 122 -10.75 -6.72 7.69
C MET A 122 -9.84 -7.28 8.79
N LYS A 123 -8.88 -6.49 9.28
CA LYS A 123 -8.00 -6.87 10.40
C LYS A 123 -8.77 -7.07 11.70
N VAL A 124 -9.63 -6.11 12.05
CA VAL A 124 -10.54 -6.20 13.22
C VAL A 124 -11.49 -7.38 13.08
N SER A 125 -12.02 -7.62 11.88
CA SER A 125 -12.90 -8.75 11.63
C SER A 125 -12.18 -10.09 11.83
N LYS A 126 -10.95 -10.25 11.28
CA LYS A 126 -10.12 -11.44 11.51
C LYS A 126 -9.87 -11.67 13.01
N HIS A 127 -9.51 -10.62 13.75
CA HIS A 127 -9.32 -10.69 15.21
C HIS A 127 -10.59 -11.12 15.94
N GLN A 128 -11.72 -10.44 15.72
CA GLN A 128 -13.00 -10.80 16.33
C GLN A 128 -13.41 -12.24 16.03
N MET A 129 -13.09 -12.74 14.83
CA MET A 129 -13.36 -14.12 14.46
C MET A 129 -12.50 -15.09 15.27
N LEU A 130 -11.19 -14.87 15.33
CA LEU A 130 -10.26 -15.69 16.13
C LEU A 130 -10.63 -15.68 17.62
N THR A 131 -10.97 -14.52 18.18
CA THR A 131 -11.46 -14.38 19.55
C THR A 131 -12.78 -15.12 19.75
N SER A 132 -13.71 -15.03 18.80
CA SER A 132 -14.98 -15.75 18.88
C SER A 132 -14.81 -17.27 18.81
N SER A 133 -13.89 -17.82 18.01
CA SER A 133 -13.61 -19.26 18.03
C SER A 133 -12.92 -19.71 19.30
N PHE A 134 -11.99 -18.91 19.79
CA PHE A 134 -11.28 -19.22 21.02
C PHE A 134 -12.25 -19.28 22.21
N ASN A 135 -13.17 -18.32 22.29
CA ASN A 135 -14.15 -18.24 23.37
C ASN A 135 -15.26 -19.29 23.28
N LEU A 136 -15.61 -19.75 22.07
CA LEU A 136 -16.69 -20.73 21.87
C LEU A 136 -16.19 -22.18 21.94
N GLY A 137 -14.87 -22.42 21.95
CA GLY A 137 -14.30 -23.77 21.92
C GLY A 137 -14.57 -24.56 20.62
N GLU A 138 -15.33 -23.98 19.69
CA GLU A 138 -15.74 -24.61 18.44
C GLU A 138 -15.03 -24.03 17.21
N PRO A 139 -14.66 -24.87 16.23
CA PRO A 139 -14.12 -24.41 14.95
C PRO A 139 -15.09 -23.50 14.21
N ILE A 140 -14.61 -22.37 13.69
CA ILE A 140 -15.45 -21.48 12.89
C ILE A 140 -15.84 -22.17 11.59
N SER A 141 -17.14 -22.34 11.35
CA SER A 141 -17.64 -22.78 10.05
C SER A 141 -17.15 -21.87 8.93
N LYS A 142 -16.63 -22.48 7.85
CA LYS A 142 -16.18 -21.78 6.62
C LYS A 142 -17.25 -20.81 6.08
N SER A 143 -18.54 -21.14 6.22
CA SER A 143 -19.64 -20.27 5.78
C SER A 143 -19.73 -18.96 6.57
N LYS A 144 -19.38 -18.98 7.86
CA LYS A 144 -19.40 -17.83 8.77
C LYS A 144 -18.22 -16.90 8.49
N VAL A 145 -17.05 -17.49 8.17
CA VAL A 145 -15.85 -16.79 7.68
C VAL A 145 -16.15 -16.07 6.38
N VAL A 146 -16.67 -16.79 5.38
CA VAL A 146 -16.96 -16.23 4.06
C VAL A 146 -17.99 -15.10 4.14
N ARG A 147 -19.10 -15.28 4.89
CA ARG A 147 -20.10 -14.20 5.08
C ARG A 147 -19.54 -12.94 5.73
N LYS A 148 -18.56 -13.06 6.62
CA LYS A 148 -17.96 -11.90 7.28
C LYS A 148 -16.92 -11.23 6.37
N ILE A 149 -16.08 -11.99 5.67
CA ILE A 149 -15.14 -11.45 4.65
C ILE A 149 -15.89 -10.70 3.54
N LEU A 150 -16.95 -11.30 2.97
CA LEU A 150 -17.72 -10.70 1.88
C LEU A 150 -18.40 -9.38 2.28
N ARG A 151 -18.71 -9.17 3.56
CA ARG A 151 -19.32 -7.93 4.07
C ARG A 151 -18.36 -6.74 4.06
N TYR A 152 -17.06 -6.99 4.13
CA TYR A 152 -16.04 -5.94 4.25
C TYR A 152 -15.19 -5.77 2.99
N LEU A 153 -15.51 -6.51 1.93
CA LEU A 153 -14.84 -6.35 0.65
C LEU A 153 -15.05 -4.92 0.09
N PRO A 154 -13.98 -4.28 -0.42
CA PRO A 154 -14.07 -2.95 -1.04
C PRO A 154 -15.13 -2.89 -2.15
N LYS A 155 -15.68 -1.68 -2.39
CA LYS A 155 -16.76 -1.45 -3.38
C LYS A 155 -16.47 -2.04 -4.77
N ARG A 156 -15.21 -2.00 -5.22
CA ARG A 156 -14.75 -2.57 -6.50
C ARG A 156 -14.99 -4.08 -6.66
N PHE A 157 -15.12 -4.83 -5.56
CA PHE A 157 -15.40 -6.26 -5.59
C PHE A 157 -16.90 -6.58 -5.48
N ARG A 158 -17.79 -5.60 -5.24
CA ARG A 158 -19.22 -5.86 -5.04
C ARG A 158 -19.87 -6.60 -6.19
N ALA A 159 -19.54 -6.25 -7.44
CA ALA A 159 -20.08 -6.94 -8.62
C ALA A 159 -19.79 -8.45 -8.55
N LYS A 160 -18.53 -8.83 -8.30
CA LYS A 160 -18.12 -10.24 -8.12
C LYS A 160 -18.78 -10.89 -6.90
N VAL A 161 -18.93 -10.15 -5.80
CA VAL A 161 -19.63 -10.65 -4.58
C VAL A 161 -21.11 -10.91 -4.86
N THR A 162 -21.78 -10.04 -5.62
CA THR A 162 -23.19 -10.22 -6.01
C THR A 162 -23.35 -11.45 -6.89
N THR A 163 -22.47 -11.65 -7.87
CA THR A 163 -22.46 -12.86 -8.73
C THR A 163 -22.23 -14.14 -7.92
N LEU A 164 -21.30 -14.13 -6.96
CA LEU A 164 -21.06 -15.28 -6.08
C LEU A 164 -22.26 -15.60 -5.16
N LYS A 165 -23.00 -14.57 -4.72
CA LYS A 165 -24.23 -14.75 -3.94
C LYS A 165 -25.38 -15.28 -4.79
N SER A 166 -25.52 -14.85 -6.05
CA SER A 166 -26.60 -15.28 -6.95
C SER A 166 -26.42 -16.71 -7.46
N LEU A 167 -25.19 -17.21 -7.57
CA LEU A 167 -24.90 -18.57 -8.04
C LEU A 167 -25.17 -19.69 -7.01
N ARG A 168 -25.69 -19.38 -5.81
CA ARG A 168 -26.04 -20.35 -4.75
C ARG A 168 -24.94 -21.36 -4.35
N MET A 169 -23.68 -21.18 -4.77
CA MET A 169 -22.56 -22.12 -4.53
C MET A 169 -22.16 -22.30 -3.04
N TRP A 170 -22.95 -21.79 -2.09
CA TRP A 170 -22.57 -21.66 -0.67
C TRP A 170 -23.71 -21.88 0.33
N ILE A 171 -24.79 -22.56 -0.06
CA ILE A 171 -25.79 -23.06 0.89
C ILE A 171 -25.63 -24.59 0.92
N PRO A 172 -25.21 -25.21 2.05
CA PRO A 172 -25.50 -26.62 2.27
C PRO A 172 -26.99 -26.82 2.46
#